data_AF-A0A931QE72-F1
#
_entry.id   AF-A0A931QE72-F1
#
_cell.length_a   1.000
_cell.length_b   1.000
_cell.length_c   1.000
_cell.angle_alpha   90.00
_cell.angle_beta   90.00
_cell.angle_gamma   90.00
#
_symmetry.space_group_name_H-M   'P 1'
#
loop_
_entity.id
_entity.type
_entity.pdbx_description
1 polymer ?
#
loop_
_entity_poly.entity_id
_entity_poly.type
_entity_poly.pdbx_seq_one_letter_code
_entity_poly.pdbx_strand_id
1 'polypeptide(L)'
;MQKTSARAWDWLSASLLFLIIQVAAARLVTADWTSYLYFAEILSAFGTALGLALGISRFRRGAVIWLAIGYSLIVLPWQMIKTMDQKLSILDQLISVSKILFVSLVQFIQRQPVKDSLFFVAFISFGFWLLGLSAGYWLTRRNNLMAAILPAGVVTLFIQIYDNYQTYSSWWLAIYLAFALLLIGRDYYRHNQVEWTRQRVSTNEEAWPNIFSGLFVTVAGIVFIAWIIPTSLSGWQSASDGWNQFTKPLRDRLSNAVSSLDSPYANGGTNFYGEALPLGRNAALGDSPIFTVKVISEPQTKSRYYWRGRVYDVYSNGQWINTPTARLDFQPGNSDLKIPNADNRAGATLLFTLQLARQSLLYAPSQPVWVDKPGTISATPVDTGINDVLSWEANPALETGTSYQVRLTLSNLR
;
A
#
# COMPACT_ATOMS: atom_id res chain seq x y z
N MET A 1 11.32 19.69 52.26
CA MET A 1 11.58 19.67 50.80
C MET A 1 11.74 18.23 50.35
N GLN A 2 10.66 17.60 49.86
CA GLN A 2 10.75 16.27 49.27
C GLN A 2 11.47 16.39 47.92
N LYS A 3 12.66 15.79 47.81
CA LYS A 3 13.34 15.60 46.52
C LYS A 3 12.40 14.74 45.66
N THR A 4 11.72 15.35 44.70
CA THR A 4 11.04 14.65 43.60
C THR A 4 11.99 13.61 43.07
N SER A 5 11.66 12.33 43.26
CA SER A 5 12.49 11.22 42.79
C SER A 5 12.75 11.42 41.30
N ALA A 6 14.02 11.38 40.91
CA ALA A 6 14.39 11.39 39.51
C ALA A 6 13.60 10.26 38.83
N ARG A 7 12.73 10.62 37.89
CA ARG A 7 11.89 9.68 37.14
C ARG A 7 12.84 8.71 36.43
N ALA A 8 13.04 7.53 37.03
CA ALA A 8 14.00 6.55 36.52
C ALA A 8 13.61 6.19 35.08
N TRP A 9 14.56 6.41 34.18
CA TRP A 9 14.39 6.22 32.75
C TRP A 9 14.17 4.73 32.46
N ASP A 10 13.12 4.43 31.70
CA ASP A 10 12.76 3.05 31.36
C ASP A 10 13.18 2.73 29.93
N TRP A 11 14.40 2.20 29.79
CA TRP A 11 14.96 1.79 28.51
C TRP A 11 14.11 0.75 27.80
N LEU A 12 13.47 -0.17 28.54
CA LEU A 12 12.66 -1.21 27.92
C LEU A 12 11.40 -0.63 27.27
N SER A 13 10.70 0.28 27.97
CA SER A 13 9.54 0.97 27.40
C SER A 13 9.93 1.82 26.18
N ALA A 14 11.08 2.50 26.23
CA ALA A 14 11.59 3.27 25.10
C ALA A 14 11.91 2.38 23.88
N SER A 15 12.58 1.24 24.10
CA SER A 15 12.90 0.28 23.05
C SER A 15 11.66 -0.37 22.45
N LEU A 16 10.69 -0.79 23.29
CA LEU A 16 9.43 -1.36 22.81
C LEU A 16 8.64 -0.33 21.99
N LEU A 17 8.57 0.93 22.43
CA LEU A 17 7.92 1.97 21.65
C LEU A 17 8.62 2.19 20.30
N PHE A 18 9.95 2.23 20.30
CA PHE A 18 10.72 2.34 19.06
C PHE A 18 10.38 1.21 18.09
N LEU A 19 10.36 -0.04 18.56
CA LEU A 19 9.98 -1.20 17.76
C LEU A 19 8.54 -1.12 17.25
N ILE A 20 7.58 -0.68 18.06
CA ILE A 20 6.18 -0.49 17.65
C ILE A 20 6.08 0.48 16.47
N ILE A 21 6.77 1.62 16.56
CA ILE A 21 6.76 2.63 15.49
C ILE A 21 7.50 2.13 14.24
N GLN A 22 8.63 1.44 14.41
CA GLN A 22 9.36 0.84 13.28
C GLN A 22 8.53 -0.24 12.57
N VAL A 23 7.79 -1.07 13.30
CA VAL A 23 6.89 -2.08 12.70
C VAL A 23 5.78 -1.42 11.89
N ALA A 24 5.20 -0.33 12.40
CA ALA A 24 4.20 0.43 11.66
C ALA A 24 4.77 1.03 10.36
N ALA A 25 6.01 1.53 10.40
CA ALA A 25 6.67 2.09 9.23
C ALA A 25 7.15 1.00 8.25
N ALA A 26 7.69 -0.11 8.73
CA ALA A 26 8.06 -1.25 7.91
C ALA A 26 6.84 -1.83 7.18
N ARG A 27 5.66 -1.85 7.81
CA ARG A 27 4.41 -2.25 7.16
C ARG A 27 4.07 -1.40 5.93
N LEU A 28 4.35 -0.10 5.99
CA LEU A 28 4.20 0.81 4.86
C LEU A 28 5.24 0.48 3.77
N VAL A 29 6.50 0.25 4.14
CA VAL A 29 7.55 -0.07 3.19
C VAL A 29 7.24 -1.35 2.41
N THR A 30 6.73 -2.38 3.09
CA THR A 30 6.36 -3.64 2.40
C THR A 30 5.11 -3.53 1.54
N ALA A 31 4.33 -2.45 1.66
CA ALA A 31 3.20 -2.22 0.78
C ALA A 31 3.66 -1.84 -0.65
N ASP A 32 4.93 -1.43 -0.80
CA ASP A 32 5.60 -1.13 -2.08
C ASP A 32 4.78 -0.22 -3.02
N TRP A 33 3.99 0.70 -2.46
CA TRP A 33 3.15 1.61 -3.24
C TRP A 33 3.97 2.58 -4.11
N THR A 34 5.17 2.96 -3.65
CA THR A 34 6.08 3.82 -4.41
C THR A 34 7.52 3.68 -3.93
N SER A 35 8.45 4.11 -4.78
CA SER A 35 9.86 4.25 -4.41
C SER A 35 10.05 5.21 -3.24
N TYR A 36 11.11 4.99 -2.44
CA TYR A 36 11.49 5.85 -1.31
C TYR A 36 10.57 5.83 -0.07
N LEU A 37 9.62 4.89 0.05
CA LEU A 37 8.82 4.74 1.28
C LEU A 37 9.65 4.46 2.53
N TYR A 38 10.86 3.89 2.39
CA TYR A 38 11.82 3.71 3.48
C TYR A 38 12.24 5.02 4.16
N PHE A 39 11.98 6.18 3.54
CA PHE A 39 12.15 7.48 4.19
C PHE A 39 11.23 7.65 5.39
N ALA A 40 10.01 7.14 5.33
CA ALA A 40 9.07 7.18 6.45
C ALA A 40 9.58 6.35 7.63
N GLU A 41 10.20 5.19 7.36
CA GLU A 41 10.85 4.35 8.38
C GLU A 41 12.00 5.10 9.07
N ILE A 42 12.95 5.65 8.29
CA ILE A 42 14.08 6.44 8.82
C ILE A 42 13.59 7.64 9.63
N LEU A 43 12.62 8.38 9.10
CA LEU A 43 12.09 9.57 9.76
C LEU A 43 11.26 9.22 11.00
N SER A 44 10.54 8.10 11.00
CA SER A 44 9.88 7.61 12.21
C SER A 44 10.88 7.23 13.30
N ALA A 45 12.05 6.69 12.94
CA ALA A 45 13.11 6.34 13.88
C ALA A 45 13.69 7.60 14.54
N PHE A 46 14.07 8.60 13.73
CA PHE A 46 14.57 9.87 14.24
C PHE A 46 13.50 10.66 15.01
N GLY A 47 12.25 10.66 14.52
CA GLY A 47 11.12 11.27 15.19
C GLY A 47 10.90 10.65 16.57
N THR A 48 10.93 9.32 16.67
CA THR A 48 10.78 8.61 17.96
C THR A 48 11.92 8.94 18.92
N ALA A 49 13.17 8.88 18.45
CA ALA A 49 14.33 9.23 19.27
C ALA A 49 14.26 10.68 19.79
N LEU A 50 13.89 11.63 18.92
CA LEU A 50 13.71 13.03 19.28
C LEU A 50 12.53 13.23 20.24
N GLY A 51 11.40 12.56 20.00
CA GLY A 51 10.22 12.60 20.85
C GLY A 51 10.51 12.11 22.27
N LEU A 52 11.22 10.99 22.38
CA LEU A 52 11.71 10.45 23.64
C LEU A 52 12.64 11.45 24.36
N ALA A 53 13.64 12.00 23.65
CA ALA A 53 14.57 12.97 24.22
C ALA A 53 13.87 14.26 24.70
N LEU A 54 12.96 14.81 23.89
CA LEU A 54 12.18 16.01 24.25
C LEU A 54 11.21 15.74 25.41
N GLY A 55 10.65 14.54 25.50
CA GLY A 55 9.74 14.20 26.59
C GLY A 55 10.45 13.96 27.93
N ILE A 56 11.70 13.49 27.93
CA ILE A 56 12.58 13.47 29.11
C ILE A 56 12.99 14.88 29.53
N SER A 57 13.20 15.75 28.54
CA SER A 57 13.79 17.06 28.78
C SER A 57 12.98 17.92 29.76
N ARG A 58 13.68 18.78 30.51
CA ARG A 58 13.07 19.74 31.44
C ARG A 58 12.48 20.97 30.76
N PHE A 59 12.56 21.06 29.43
CA PHE A 59 12.11 22.24 28.68
C PHE A 59 10.61 22.49 28.86
N ARG A 60 10.20 23.77 28.85
CA ARG A 60 8.78 24.16 28.87
C ARG A 60 8.11 23.77 27.54
N ARG A 61 6.77 23.64 27.55
CA ARG A 61 5.99 23.23 26.36
C ARG A 61 6.32 24.06 25.11
N GLY A 62 6.45 25.38 25.24
CA GLY A 62 6.81 26.26 24.11
C GLY A 62 8.19 25.97 23.54
N ALA A 63 9.20 25.77 24.40
CA ALA A 63 10.55 25.44 23.95
C ALA A 63 10.62 24.07 23.27
N VAL A 64 9.85 23.08 23.75
CA VAL A 64 9.74 21.77 23.09
C VAL A 64 9.17 21.90 21.67
N ILE A 65 8.13 22.73 21.49
CA ILE A 65 7.53 22.98 20.18
C ILE A 65 8.55 23.64 19.24
N TRP A 66 9.26 24.67 19.69
CA TRP A 66 10.27 25.33 18.87
C TRP A 66 11.43 24.41 18.49
N LEU A 67 11.89 23.56 19.42
CA LEU A 67 12.90 22.54 19.13
C LEU A 67 12.37 21.52 18.11
N ALA A 68 11.15 21.01 18.29
CA ALA A 68 10.53 20.08 17.35
C ALA A 68 10.42 20.68 15.94
N ILE A 69 10.01 21.96 15.83
CA ILE A 69 9.96 22.68 14.56
C ILE A 69 11.37 22.83 13.96
N GLY A 70 12.35 23.25 14.76
CA GLY A 70 13.73 23.43 14.30
C GLY A 70 14.34 22.13 13.75
N TYR A 71 14.18 21.02 14.46
CA TYR A 71 14.62 19.71 13.98
C TYR A 71 13.84 19.26 12.74
N SER A 72 12.53 19.49 12.68
CA SER A 72 11.71 19.14 11.51
C SER A 72 12.17 19.89 10.26
N LEU A 73 12.51 21.19 10.40
CA LEU A 73 12.96 22.03 9.29
C LEU A 73 14.32 21.61 8.73
N ILE A 74 15.14 20.89 9.51
CA ILE A 74 16.45 20.40 9.07
C ILE A 74 16.35 18.96 8.56
N VAL A 75 15.74 18.07 9.34
CA VAL A 75 15.76 16.63 9.09
C VAL A 75 14.87 16.26 7.90
N LEU A 76 13.69 16.88 7.74
CA LEU A 76 12.78 16.56 6.65
C LEU A 76 13.39 16.95 5.29
N PRO A 77 13.86 18.19 5.05
CA PRO A 77 14.48 18.52 3.77
C PRO A 77 15.76 17.73 3.50
N TRP A 78 16.59 17.49 4.53
CA TRP A 78 17.80 16.66 4.40
C TRP A 78 17.49 15.24 3.90
N GLN A 79 16.38 14.65 4.33
CA GLN A 79 15.98 13.35 3.82
C GLN A 79 15.46 13.44 2.37
N MET A 80 14.68 14.47 2.05
CA MET A 80 14.07 14.62 0.72
C MET A 80 15.09 14.90 -0.39
N ILE A 81 16.19 15.61 -0.12
CA ILE A 81 17.22 15.86 -1.14
C ILE A 81 17.91 14.59 -1.64
N LYS A 82 17.83 13.47 -0.89
CA LYS A 82 18.39 12.17 -1.31
C LYS A 82 17.66 11.55 -2.50
N THR A 83 16.50 12.07 -2.91
CA THR A 83 15.83 11.63 -4.14
C THR A 83 16.40 12.30 -5.40
N MET A 84 17.18 13.37 -5.25
CA MET A 84 17.73 14.14 -6.37
C MET A 84 19.11 13.59 -6.80
N ASP A 85 19.55 14.00 -8.00
CA ASP A 85 20.90 13.70 -8.49
C ASP A 85 21.95 14.26 -7.53
N GLN A 86 22.77 13.36 -6.99
CA GLN A 86 23.82 13.67 -6.02
C GLN A 86 24.98 14.48 -6.62
N LYS A 87 25.00 14.68 -7.95
CA LYS A 87 25.96 15.56 -8.63
C LYS A 87 25.62 17.05 -8.49
N LEU A 88 24.37 17.39 -8.17
CA LEU A 88 23.94 18.77 -7.98
C LEU A 88 24.42 19.33 -6.63
N SER A 89 24.58 20.66 -6.55
CA SER A 89 24.82 21.34 -5.28
C SER A 89 23.62 21.15 -4.33
N ILE A 90 23.87 21.12 -3.02
CA ILE A 90 22.82 20.98 -1.99
C ILE A 90 21.74 22.06 -2.14
N LEU A 91 22.13 23.29 -2.50
CA LEU A 91 21.18 24.38 -2.75
C LEU A 91 20.26 24.09 -3.94
N ASP A 92 20.81 23.56 -5.04
CA ASP A 92 20.05 23.21 -6.23
C ASP A 92 19.11 22.03 -5.98
N GLN A 93 19.56 21.04 -5.20
CA GLN A 93 18.74 19.92 -4.75
C GLN A 93 17.56 20.42 -3.89
N LEU A 94 17.82 21.31 -2.91
CA LEU A 94 16.78 21.89 -2.06
C LEU A 94 15.76 22.71 -2.87
N ILE A 95 16.24 23.53 -3.82
CA ILE A 95 15.36 24.31 -4.70
C ILE A 95 14.50 23.38 -5.55
N SER A 96 15.06 22.30 -6.06
CA SER A 96 14.35 21.33 -6.91
C SER A 96 13.27 20.59 -6.13
N VAL A 97 13.61 20.02 -4.97
CA VAL A 97 12.63 19.38 -4.07
C VAL A 97 11.53 20.36 -3.67
N SER A 98 11.91 21.59 -3.30
CA SER A 98 10.94 22.61 -2.88
C SER A 98 9.97 22.97 -4.01
N LYS A 99 10.46 23.10 -5.25
CA LYS A 99 9.62 23.34 -6.43
C LYS A 99 8.67 22.17 -6.67
N ILE A 100 9.15 20.94 -6.63
CA ILE A 100 8.32 19.73 -6.82
C ILE A 100 7.22 19.67 -5.77
N LEU A 101 7.56 19.82 -4.48
CA LEU A 101 6.60 19.76 -3.39
C LEU A 101 5.59 20.92 -3.44
N PHE A 102 6.04 22.14 -3.76
CA PHE A 102 5.16 23.29 -3.86
C PHE A 102 4.16 23.16 -5.02
N VAL A 103 4.64 22.77 -6.21
CA VAL A 103 3.77 22.52 -7.37
C VAL A 103 2.77 21.41 -7.08
N SER A 104 3.23 20.33 -6.45
CA SER A 104 2.37 19.20 -6.07
C SER A 104 1.32 19.58 -5.02
N LEU A 105 1.68 20.43 -4.05
CA LEU A 105 0.73 20.96 -3.06
C LEU A 105 -0.35 21.81 -3.72
N VAL A 106 0.03 22.68 -4.67
CA VAL A 106 -0.92 23.49 -5.44
C VAL A 106 -1.86 22.59 -6.26
N GLN A 107 -1.32 21.56 -6.92
CA GLN A 107 -2.13 20.56 -7.64
C GLN A 107 -3.13 19.87 -6.71
N PHE A 108 -2.67 19.42 -5.54
CA PHE A 108 -3.53 18.78 -4.55
C PHE A 108 -4.68 19.68 -4.07
N ILE A 109 -4.39 20.96 -3.74
CA ILE A 109 -5.42 21.93 -3.32
C ILE A 109 -6.42 22.20 -4.44
N GLN A 110 -5.94 22.26 -5.69
CA GLN A 110 -6.78 22.44 -6.88
C GLN A 110 -7.53 21.16 -7.29
N ARG A 111 -7.41 20.07 -6.51
CA ARG A 111 -7.96 18.74 -6.82
C ARG A 111 -7.50 18.21 -8.18
N GLN A 112 -6.32 18.62 -8.60
CA GLN A 112 -5.65 18.10 -9.77
C GLN A 112 -4.83 16.87 -9.36
N PRO A 113 -4.71 15.88 -10.26
CA PRO A 113 -3.87 14.71 -10.00
C PRO A 113 -2.41 15.14 -9.79
N VAL A 114 -1.84 14.75 -8.65
CA VAL A 114 -0.44 15.00 -8.31
C VAL A 114 0.43 14.04 -9.11
N LYS A 115 1.32 14.59 -9.95
CA LYS A 115 2.09 13.79 -10.91
C LYS A 115 3.33 13.10 -10.32
N ASP A 116 3.87 13.68 -9.25
CA ASP A 116 5.14 13.26 -8.66
C ASP A 116 4.88 12.50 -7.35
N SER A 117 5.41 11.28 -7.23
CA SER A 117 5.27 10.47 -6.01
C SER A 117 6.05 11.06 -4.83
N LEU A 118 7.00 11.98 -5.06
CA LEU A 118 7.75 12.65 -4.01
C LEU A 118 6.84 13.40 -3.03
N PHE A 119 5.73 13.98 -3.51
CA PHE A 119 4.77 14.64 -2.63
C PHE A 119 4.11 13.66 -1.65
N PHE A 120 3.73 12.48 -2.13
CA PHE A 120 3.18 11.43 -1.28
C PHE A 120 4.21 10.91 -0.28
N VAL A 121 5.42 10.61 -0.75
CA VAL A 121 6.53 10.17 0.09
C VAL A 121 6.80 11.21 1.18
N ALA A 122 6.86 12.50 0.83
CA ALA A 122 7.06 13.57 1.78
C ALA A 122 5.90 13.69 2.78
N PHE A 123 4.65 13.58 2.32
CA PHE A 123 3.48 13.66 3.18
C PHE A 123 3.42 12.51 4.20
N ILE A 124 3.60 11.27 3.75
CA ILE A 124 3.60 10.10 4.64
C ILE A 124 4.82 10.10 5.55
N SER A 125 6.00 10.45 5.02
CA SER A 125 7.22 10.61 5.81
C SER A 125 7.05 11.65 6.92
N PHE A 126 6.42 12.77 6.61
CA PHE A 126 6.07 13.79 7.60
C PHE A 126 5.07 13.27 8.64
N GLY A 127 4.06 12.51 8.20
CA GLY A 127 3.12 11.83 9.10
C GLY A 127 3.83 10.89 10.07
N PHE A 128 4.71 10.02 9.58
CA PHE A 128 5.49 9.09 10.39
C PHE A 128 6.51 9.79 11.31
N TRP A 129 7.11 10.89 10.86
CA TRP A 129 7.92 11.76 11.71
C TRP A 129 7.12 12.31 12.90
N LEU A 130 5.93 12.86 12.65
CA LEU A 130 5.06 13.38 13.70
C LEU A 130 4.52 12.27 14.61
N LEU A 131 4.23 11.09 14.07
CA LEU A 131 3.82 9.92 14.85
C LEU A 131 4.92 9.49 15.82
N GLY A 132 6.15 9.31 15.35
CA GLY A 132 7.28 8.99 16.22
C GLY A 132 7.54 10.06 17.28
N LEU A 133 7.57 11.33 16.87
CA LEU A 133 7.82 12.47 17.76
C LEU A 133 6.76 12.60 18.84
N SER A 134 5.48 12.52 18.46
CA SER A 134 4.39 12.54 19.41
C SER A 134 4.41 11.30 20.31
N ALA A 135 4.48 10.09 19.77
CA ALA A 135 4.49 8.87 20.56
C ALA A 135 5.58 8.88 21.65
N GLY A 136 6.81 9.24 21.29
CA GLY A 136 7.92 9.37 22.24
C GLY A 136 7.68 10.42 23.32
N TYR A 137 7.13 11.58 22.95
CA TYR A 137 6.81 12.66 23.88
C TYR A 137 5.67 12.29 24.83
N TRP A 138 4.60 11.66 24.33
CA TRP A 138 3.42 11.29 25.12
C TRP A 138 3.73 10.17 26.11
N LEU A 139 4.51 9.15 25.71
CA LEU A 139 4.94 8.08 26.60
C LEU A 139 5.76 8.63 27.77
N THR A 140 6.79 9.43 27.49
CA THR A 140 7.78 9.84 28.50
C THR A 140 7.31 11.02 29.35
N ARG A 141 6.67 12.04 28.75
CA ARG A 141 6.23 13.25 29.45
C ARG A 141 4.93 13.01 30.20
N ARG A 142 3.92 12.48 29.51
CA ARG A 142 2.53 12.38 30.00
C ARG A 142 2.16 11.01 30.58
N ASN A 143 3.04 10.00 30.46
CA ASN A 143 2.73 8.62 30.86
C ASN A 143 1.46 8.07 30.20
N ASN A 144 1.12 8.56 29.01
CA ASN A 144 -0.09 8.14 28.31
C ASN A 144 0.30 7.16 27.21
N LEU A 145 0.27 5.89 27.57
CA LEU A 145 0.62 4.79 26.68
C LEU A 145 -0.35 4.67 25.49
N MET A 146 -1.66 4.88 25.73
CA MET A 146 -2.68 4.78 24.69
C MET A 146 -2.49 5.83 23.61
N ALA A 147 -2.17 7.07 24.00
CA ALA A 147 -1.86 8.14 23.05
C ALA A 147 -0.56 7.87 22.26
N ALA A 148 0.34 7.03 22.77
CA ALA A 148 1.59 6.69 22.09
C ALA A 148 1.42 5.55 21.08
N ILE A 149 0.60 4.54 21.39
CA ILE A 149 0.45 3.34 20.55
C ILE A 149 -0.77 3.42 19.62
N LEU A 150 -1.90 4.00 20.04
CA LEU A 150 -3.13 3.93 19.23
C LEU A 150 -3.00 4.61 17.85
N PRO A 151 -2.41 5.82 17.71
CA PRO A 151 -2.29 6.46 16.40
C PRO A 151 -1.50 5.61 15.39
N ALA A 152 -0.38 5.04 15.82
CA ALA A 152 0.42 4.14 14.97
C ALA A 152 -0.35 2.85 14.63
N GLY A 153 -1.17 2.33 15.56
CA GLY A 153 -2.01 1.16 15.34
C GLY A 153 -3.08 1.41 14.29
N VAL A 154 -3.74 2.57 14.34
CA VAL A 154 -4.71 3.00 13.33
C VAL A 154 -4.06 3.11 11.95
N VAL A 155 -2.84 3.66 11.86
CA VAL A 155 -2.09 3.74 10.60
C VAL A 155 -1.72 2.36 10.07
N THR A 156 -1.22 1.46 10.92
CA THR A 156 -0.93 0.06 10.55
C THR A 156 -2.17 -0.66 10.02
N LEU A 157 -3.31 -0.52 10.71
CA LEU A 157 -4.59 -1.07 10.27
C LEU A 157 -5.05 -0.46 8.93
N PHE A 158 -4.86 0.85 8.77
CA PHE A 158 -5.19 1.53 7.52
C PHE A 158 -4.37 0.97 6.35
N ILE A 159 -3.04 0.85 6.50
CA ILE A 159 -2.18 0.26 5.47
C ILE A 159 -2.62 -1.20 5.19
N GLN A 160 -2.94 -1.96 6.24
CA GLN A 160 -3.39 -3.34 6.10
C GLN A 160 -4.70 -3.48 5.32
N ILE A 161 -5.67 -2.58 5.52
CA ILE A 161 -6.96 -2.61 4.82
C ILE A 161 -6.78 -2.31 3.32
N TYR A 162 -5.86 -1.43 2.95
CA TYR A 162 -5.61 -1.06 1.56
C TYR A 162 -4.75 -2.07 0.81
N ASP A 163 -3.73 -2.62 1.46
CA ASP A 163 -2.76 -3.51 0.84
C ASP A 163 -3.27 -4.97 0.68
N ASN A 164 -4.46 -5.28 1.21
CA ASN A 164 -5.05 -6.63 1.20
C ASN A 164 -5.49 -7.16 -0.19
N TYR A 165 -4.97 -6.59 -1.29
CA TYR A 165 -5.03 -7.17 -2.63
C TYR A 165 -4.02 -8.31 -2.83
N GLN A 166 -2.99 -8.37 -1.99
CA GLN A 166 -2.04 -9.49 -1.91
C GLN A 166 -2.60 -10.55 -0.94
N THR A 167 -2.76 -11.79 -1.40
CA THR A 167 -3.35 -12.92 -0.65
C THR A 167 -2.53 -13.38 0.56
N TYR A 168 -1.39 -12.75 0.86
CA TYR A 168 -0.52 -13.13 1.97
C TYR A 168 -0.97 -12.50 3.29
N SER A 169 -1.21 -13.33 4.29
CA SER A 169 -1.47 -12.90 5.67
C SER A 169 -0.31 -12.03 6.17
N SER A 170 -0.57 -10.74 6.37
CA SER A 170 0.44 -9.78 6.78
C SER A 170 0.76 -9.93 8.27
N TRP A 171 1.90 -10.56 8.55
CA TRP A 171 2.45 -10.81 9.89
C TRP A 171 2.76 -9.53 10.70
N TRP A 172 2.82 -8.38 10.03
CA TRP A 172 3.14 -7.09 10.64
C TRP A 172 2.16 -6.64 11.72
N LEU A 173 0.84 -6.84 11.52
CA LEU A 173 -0.16 -6.48 12.54
C LEU A 173 0.02 -7.34 13.80
N ALA A 174 0.34 -8.61 13.63
CA ALA A 174 0.57 -9.52 14.74
C ALA A 174 1.81 -9.11 15.55
N ILE A 175 2.92 -8.77 14.89
CA ILE A 175 4.12 -8.23 15.55
C ILE A 175 3.83 -6.89 16.23
N TYR A 176 3.07 -6.01 15.57
CA TYR A 176 2.67 -4.72 16.14
C TYR A 176 1.92 -4.93 17.46
N LEU A 177 0.92 -5.81 17.47
CA LEU A 177 0.14 -6.17 18.65
C LEU A 177 1.01 -6.83 19.71
N ALA A 178 1.96 -7.69 19.32
CA ALA A 178 2.89 -8.33 20.25
C ALA A 178 3.68 -7.29 21.05
N PHE A 179 4.34 -6.35 20.36
CA PHE A 179 5.11 -5.30 21.05
C PHE A 179 4.21 -4.34 21.84
N ALA A 180 3.01 -4.03 21.33
CA ALA A 180 2.04 -3.21 22.04
C ALA A 180 1.62 -3.86 23.37
N LEU A 181 1.32 -5.16 23.37
CA LEU A 181 0.95 -5.91 24.58
C LEU A 181 2.11 -6.01 25.57
N LEU A 182 3.34 -6.21 25.08
CA LEU A 182 4.54 -6.17 25.93
C LEU A 182 4.71 -4.79 26.59
N LEU A 183 4.49 -3.70 25.85
CA LEU A 183 4.58 -2.35 26.39
C LEU A 183 3.47 -2.05 27.40
N ILE A 184 2.23 -2.50 27.12
CA ILE A 184 1.10 -2.40 28.06
C ILE A 184 1.42 -3.15 29.36
N GLY A 185 1.91 -4.39 29.28
CA GLY A 185 2.26 -5.17 30.45
C GLY A 185 3.41 -4.53 31.27
N ARG A 186 4.40 -3.93 30.60
CA ARG A 186 5.46 -3.16 31.26
C ARG A 186 4.91 -1.95 32.01
N ASP A 187 4.03 -1.18 31.38
CA ASP A 187 3.41 -0.01 31.99
C ASP A 187 2.51 -0.39 33.18
N TYR A 188 1.74 -1.47 33.05
CA TYR A 188 0.93 -2.02 34.14
C TYR A 188 1.78 -2.44 35.35
N TYR A 189 2.89 -3.15 35.12
CA TYR A 189 3.81 -3.53 36.18
C TYR A 189 4.38 -2.31 36.91
N ARG A 190 4.76 -1.24 36.18
CA ARG A 190 5.30 -0.03 36.82
C ARG A 190 4.27 0.69 37.68
N HIS A 191 3.04 0.83 37.20
CA HIS A 191 1.97 1.43 37.99
C HIS A 191 1.72 0.63 39.27
N ASN A 192 1.67 -0.70 39.16
CA ASN A 192 1.49 -1.56 40.32
C ASN A 192 2.68 -1.53 41.28
N GLN A 193 3.92 -1.46 40.78
CA GLN A 193 5.11 -1.35 41.62
C GLN A 193 5.08 -0.08 42.48
N VAL A 194 4.60 1.04 41.93
CA VAL A 194 4.42 2.28 42.70
C VAL A 194 3.39 2.10 43.82
N GLU A 195 2.25 1.45 43.53
CA GLU A 195 1.21 1.19 44.54
C GLU A 195 1.66 0.16 45.60
N TRP A 196 2.34 -0.92 45.22
CA TRP A 196 2.90 -1.90 46.15
C TRP A 196 3.95 -1.28 47.07
N THR A 197 4.80 -0.41 46.54
CA THR A 197 5.78 0.34 47.34
C THR A 197 5.07 1.25 48.35
N ARG A 198 3.97 1.91 47.97
CA ARG A 198 3.14 2.70 48.89
C ARG A 198 2.50 1.84 49.98
N GLN A 199 2.10 0.61 49.64
CA GLN A 199 1.55 -0.38 50.57
C GLN A 199 2.62 -1.11 51.39
N ARG A 200 3.91 -0.73 51.28
CA ARG A 200 5.06 -1.37 51.95
C ARG A 200 5.24 -2.85 51.60
N VAL A 201 4.75 -3.26 50.44
CA VAL A 201 5.03 -4.58 49.86
C VAL A 201 6.33 -4.48 49.09
N SER A 202 7.39 -5.13 49.58
CA SER A 202 8.68 -5.17 48.90
C SER A 202 8.61 -6.09 47.69
N THR A 203 8.83 -5.55 46.49
CA THR A 203 9.05 -6.37 45.29
C THR A 203 10.49 -6.87 45.28
N ASN A 204 10.69 -8.18 45.18
CA ASN A 204 12.02 -8.74 44.92
C ASN A 204 12.54 -8.27 43.55
N GLU A 205 13.85 -8.02 43.40
CA GLU A 205 14.44 -7.54 42.13
C GLU A 205 14.25 -8.57 41.00
N GLU A 206 14.16 -9.86 41.35
CA GLU A 206 13.88 -10.97 40.42
C GLU A 206 12.42 -11.05 39.97
N ALA A 207 11.51 -10.30 40.58
CA ALA A 207 10.08 -10.35 40.23
C ALA A 207 9.84 -9.87 38.79
N TRP A 208 10.59 -8.86 38.33
CA TRP A 208 10.39 -8.32 36.98
C TRP A 208 10.79 -9.30 35.85
N PRO A 209 12.00 -9.88 35.83
CA PRO A 209 12.36 -10.89 34.83
C PRO A 209 11.37 -12.06 34.75
N ASN A 210 10.88 -12.54 35.89
CA ASN A 210 9.90 -13.63 35.95
C ASN A 210 8.55 -13.24 35.35
N ILE A 211 8.01 -12.07 35.74
CA ILE A 211 6.75 -11.55 35.19
C ILE A 211 6.89 -11.26 33.69
N PHE A 212 8.01 -10.67 33.27
CA PHE A 212 8.27 -10.38 31.86
C PHE A 212 8.36 -11.66 31.03
N SER A 213 9.01 -12.71 31.54
CA SER A 213 9.08 -14.02 30.85
C SER A 213 7.70 -14.63 30.69
N GLY A 214 6.88 -14.61 31.74
CA GLY A 214 5.48 -15.06 31.69
C GLY A 214 4.65 -14.24 30.68
N LEU A 215 4.73 -12.91 30.73
CA LEU A 215 4.07 -12.01 29.79
C LEU A 215 4.50 -12.29 28.35
N PHE A 216 5.80 -12.46 28.11
CA PHE A 216 6.34 -12.77 26.79
C PHE A 216 5.79 -14.09 26.25
N VAL A 217 5.80 -15.15 27.06
CA VAL A 217 5.23 -16.46 26.68
C VAL A 217 3.73 -16.34 26.40
N THR A 218 2.97 -15.62 27.22
CA THR A 218 1.53 -15.39 26.98
C THR A 218 1.28 -14.64 25.68
N VAL A 219 1.99 -13.53 25.44
CA VAL A 219 1.85 -12.72 24.23
C VAL A 219 2.26 -13.53 22.99
N ALA A 220 3.39 -14.24 23.05
CA ALA A 220 3.84 -15.12 21.97
C ALA A 220 2.81 -16.22 21.69
N GLY A 221 2.24 -16.82 22.73
CA GLY A 221 1.18 -17.82 22.61
C GLY A 221 -0.08 -17.27 21.93
N ILE A 222 -0.56 -16.08 22.32
CA ILE A 222 -1.71 -15.41 21.68
C ILE A 222 -1.45 -15.17 20.20
N VAL A 223 -0.27 -14.62 19.87
CA VAL A 223 0.13 -14.32 18.49
C VAL A 223 0.24 -15.60 17.66
N PHE A 224 0.81 -16.66 18.23
CA PHE A 224 0.95 -17.96 17.59
C PHE A 224 -0.42 -18.64 17.35
N ILE A 225 -1.33 -18.59 18.32
CA ILE A 225 -2.70 -19.09 18.16
C ILE A 225 -3.43 -18.30 17.07
N ALA A 226 -3.32 -16.97 17.07
CA ALA A 226 -3.90 -16.12 16.02
C ALA A 226 -3.34 -16.47 14.63
N TRP A 227 -2.13 -17.00 14.55
CA TRP A 227 -1.48 -17.43 13.31
C TRP A 227 -1.93 -18.81 12.81
N ILE A 228 -2.28 -19.73 13.70
CA ILE A 228 -2.77 -21.08 13.33
C ILE A 228 -4.19 -21.05 12.78
N ILE A 229 -4.99 -20.03 13.10
CA ILE A 229 -6.37 -19.92 12.63
C ILE A 229 -6.37 -19.73 11.09
N PRO A 230 -6.97 -20.65 10.33
CA PRO A 230 -7.09 -20.51 8.88
C PRO A 230 -7.84 -19.22 8.54
N THR A 231 -7.22 -18.36 7.73
CA THR A 231 -7.84 -17.10 7.27
C THR A 231 -9.09 -17.32 6.42
N SER A 232 -9.36 -18.56 5.99
CA SER A 232 -10.63 -18.98 5.40
C SER A 232 -11.71 -19.10 6.49
N LEU A 233 -12.21 -17.96 6.97
CA LEU A 233 -13.40 -17.86 7.81
C LEU A 233 -14.69 -18.16 7.02
N SER A 234 -14.66 -19.11 6.07
CA SER A 234 -15.82 -19.51 5.27
C SER A 234 -16.95 -20.12 6.10
N GLY A 235 -16.71 -20.45 7.37
CA GLY A 235 -17.74 -20.90 8.31
C GLY A 235 -18.44 -19.80 9.11
N TRP A 236 -17.93 -18.56 9.11
CA TRP A 236 -18.39 -17.47 9.98
C TRP A 236 -18.79 -16.22 9.17
N GLN A 237 -19.74 -16.42 8.23
CA GLN A 237 -20.26 -15.37 7.34
C GLN A 237 -20.59 -14.07 8.10
N SER A 238 -21.26 -14.16 9.26
CA SER A 238 -21.67 -13.02 10.07
C SER A 238 -20.51 -12.15 10.58
N ALA A 239 -19.35 -12.76 10.87
CA ALA A 239 -18.16 -12.02 11.31
C ALA A 239 -17.49 -11.30 10.14
N SER A 240 -17.45 -11.95 8.97
CA SER A 240 -16.96 -11.33 7.73
C SER A 240 -17.87 -10.18 7.28
N ASP A 241 -19.18 -10.38 7.31
CA ASP A 241 -20.18 -9.37 6.93
C ASP A 241 -20.15 -8.18 7.88
N GLY A 242 -20.05 -8.41 9.19
CA GLY A 242 -19.90 -7.34 10.19
C GLY A 242 -18.60 -6.54 10.02
N TRP A 243 -17.48 -7.23 9.74
CA TRP A 243 -16.20 -6.57 9.46
C TRP A 243 -16.24 -5.76 8.16
N ASN A 244 -16.83 -6.32 7.10
CA ASN A 244 -16.99 -5.65 5.82
C ASN A 244 -17.92 -4.43 5.94
N GLN A 245 -19.03 -4.54 6.67
CA GLN A 245 -19.95 -3.42 6.91
C GLN A 245 -19.29 -2.28 7.70
N PHE A 246 -18.43 -2.61 8.67
CA PHE A 246 -17.67 -1.62 9.43
C PHE A 246 -16.58 -0.94 8.59
N THR A 247 -15.82 -1.72 7.80
CA THR A 247 -14.64 -1.21 7.07
C THR A 247 -14.96 -0.58 5.72
N LYS A 248 -16.03 -1.01 5.03
CA LYS A 248 -16.44 -0.50 3.71
C LYS A 248 -16.62 1.03 3.66
N PRO A 249 -17.39 1.70 4.55
CA PRO A 249 -17.56 3.15 4.48
C PRO A 249 -16.26 3.94 4.75
N LEU A 250 -15.35 3.41 5.57
CA LEU A 250 -14.02 3.97 5.77
C LEU A 250 -13.18 3.81 4.50
N ARG A 251 -13.17 2.61 3.90
CA ARG A 251 -12.47 2.31 2.65
C ARG A 251 -12.97 3.18 1.49
N ASP A 252 -14.27 3.34 1.33
CA ASP A 252 -14.88 4.11 0.23
C ASP A 252 -14.65 5.63 0.38
N ARG A 253 -14.62 6.16 1.61
CA ARG A 253 -14.33 7.59 1.84
C ARG A 253 -12.86 7.92 1.63
N LEU A 254 -11.99 7.01 2.01
CA LEU A 254 -10.54 7.21 1.99
C LEU A 254 -9.92 6.78 0.65
N SER A 255 -10.60 5.94 -0.16
CA SER A 255 -10.15 5.57 -1.51
C SER A 255 -10.08 6.79 -2.41
N ASN A 256 -10.97 7.76 -2.23
CA ASN A 256 -10.92 9.04 -2.94
C ASN A 256 -9.71 9.92 -2.58
N ALA A 257 -9.10 9.72 -1.40
CA ALA A 257 -7.90 10.44 -0.97
C ALA A 257 -6.61 9.75 -1.46
N VAL A 258 -6.67 8.44 -1.70
CA VAL A 258 -5.56 7.58 -2.12
C VAL A 258 -5.63 7.21 -3.61
N SER A 259 -6.71 7.52 -4.32
CA SER A 259 -6.85 7.26 -5.78
C SER A 259 -5.86 8.04 -6.64
N SER A 260 -5.25 9.09 -6.10
CA SER A 260 -4.09 9.78 -6.70
C SER A 260 -2.77 9.00 -6.58
N LEU A 261 -2.74 8.00 -5.70
CA LEU A 261 -1.64 7.07 -5.41
C LEU A 261 -1.84 5.71 -6.08
N ASP A 262 -3.09 5.38 -6.42
CA ASP A 262 -3.44 4.44 -7.48
C ASP A 262 -3.04 5.03 -8.85
N SER A 263 -1.78 5.43 -9.01
CA SER A 263 -1.13 5.33 -10.31
C SER A 263 -0.82 3.84 -10.46
N PRO A 264 -1.43 3.10 -11.40
CA PRO A 264 -1.17 1.67 -11.65
C PRO A 264 0.31 1.31 -11.96
N TYR A 265 1.22 2.28 -11.86
CA TYR A 265 2.47 2.34 -12.59
C TYR A 265 3.69 2.64 -11.69
N ALA A 266 3.52 2.77 -10.36
CA ALA A 266 4.62 3.19 -9.48
C ALA A 266 5.43 2.05 -8.83
N ASN A 267 4.96 0.80 -8.87
CA ASN A 267 5.71 -0.45 -8.69
C ASN A 267 4.72 -1.65 -8.75
N GLY A 268 4.89 -2.57 -9.71
CA GLY A 268 4.31 -3.92 -9.63
C GLY A 268 2.78 -4.09 -9.65
N GLY A 269 2.01 -3.13 -10.19
CA GLY A 269 0.55 -3.22 -10.28
C GLY A 269 0.06 -4.32 -11.23
N THR A 270 -0.96 -5.05 -10.79
CA THR A 270 -1.50 -6.27 -11.42
C THR A 270 -2.16 -6.08 -12.78
N ASN A 271 -2.31 -4.85 -13.28
CA ASN A 271 -2.75 -4.52 -14.64
C ASN A 271 -2.30 -3.10 -14.98
N PHE A 272 -1.60 -2.90 -16.11
CA PHE A 272 -1.25 -1.56 -16.57
C PHE A 272 -2.50 -0.71 -16.88
N TYR A 273 -3.47 -1.24 -17.62
CA TYR A 273 -4.66 -0.48 -18.06
C TYR A 273 -5.92 -0.88 -17.26
N GLY A 274 -6.29 -0.04 -16.27
CA GLY A 274 -7.47 -0.22 -15.41
C GLY A 274 -8.81 0.20 -16.05
N GLU A 275 -9.89 0.32 -15.27
CA GLU A 275 -11.23 0.68 -15.80
C GLU A 275 -11.35 2.14 -16.29
N ALA A 276 -10.40 3.00 -15.90
CA ALA A 276 -10.29 4.38 -16.35
C ALA A 276 -8.87 4.69 -16.81
N LEU A 277 -8.75 5.51 -17.85
CA LEU A 277 -7.51 6.06 -18.37
C LEU A 277 -7.50 7.58 -18.21
N PRO A 278 -6.91 8.10 -17.13
CA PRO A 278 -6.79 9.55 -16.94
C PRO A 278 -5.85 10.16 -17.99
N LEU A 279 -6.23 11.32 -18.54
CA LEU A 279 -5.38 12.06 -19.46
C LEU A 279 -4.27 12.79 -18.68
N GLY A 280 -3.01 12.55 -19.06
CA GLY A 280 -1.85 13.14 -18.40
C GLY A 280 -0.54 12.72 -19.07
N ARG A 281 0.60 13.15 -18.50
CA ARG A 281 1.94 12.80 -18.98
C ARG A 281 2.50 11.49 -18.39
N ASN A 282 1.65 10.70 -17.72
CA ASN A 282 2.06 9.54 -16.93
C ASN A 282 1.69 8.23 -17.64
N ALA A 283 2.12 8.07 -18.90
CA ALA A 283 2.14 6.74 -19.50
C ALA A 283 3.18 5.89 -18.77
N ALA A 284 2.94 4.59 -18.62
CA ALA A 284 3.97 3.67 -18.12
C ALA A 284 5.19 3.75 -19.03
N LEU A 285 6.31 4.25 -18.51
CA LEU A 285 7.58 4.31 -19.22
C LEU A 285 8.55 3.35 -18.54
N GLY A 286 9.15 2.49 -19.34
CA GLY A 286 10.13 1.51 -18.87
C GLY A 286 10.43 0.49 -19.95
N ASP A 287 11.56 -0.19 -19.78
CA ASP A 287 12.06 -1.20 -20.73
C ASP A 287 11.82 -2.63 -20.23
N SER A 288 11.09 -2.78 -19.12
CA SER A 288 10.75 -4.09 -18.57
C SER A 288 9.86 -4.87 -19.55
N PRO A 289 10.21 -6.11 -19.91
CA PRO A 289 9.38 -6.91 -20.79
C PRO A 289 8.04 -7.20 -20.11
N ILE A 290 6.94 -6.98 -20.84
CA ILE A 290 5.57 -7.24 -20.34
C ILE A 290 5.17 -8.68 -20.67
N PHE A 291 5.41 -9.09 -21.91
CA PHE A 291 5.16 -10.43 -22.42
C PHE A 291 6.05 -10.70 -23.62
N THR A 292 6.25 -11.98 -23.93
CA THR A 292 6.78 -12.43 -25.23
C THR A 292 5.67 -13.09 -26.03
N VAL A 293 5.77 -13.04 -27.36
CA VAL A 293 4.74 -13.60 -28.25
C VAL A 293 5.38 -14.55 -29.24
N LYS A 294 4.80 -15.75 -29.35
CA LYS A 294 5.12 -16.73 -30.39
C LYS A 294 3.94 -16.84 -31.35
N VAL A 295 4.20 -16.61 -32.64
CA VAL A 295 3.20 -16.79 -33.70
C VAL A 295 3.08 -18.29 -33.98
N ILE A 296 1.89 -18.86 -33.75
CA ILE A 296 1.61 -20.29 -33.99
C ILE A 296 1.08 -20.48 -35.42
N SER A 297 0.17 -19.61 -35.86
CA SER A 297 -0.31 -19.58 -37.24
C SER A 297 -0.23 -18.17 -37.79
N GLU A 298 0.59 -17.97 -38.83
CA GLU A 298 0.82 -16.66 -39.44
C GLU A 298 -0.37 -16.26 -40.33
N PRO A 299 -0.83 -15.00 -40.25
CA PRO A 299 -1.84 -14.49 -41.17
C PRO A 299 -1.28 -14.39 -42.60
N GLN A 300 -2.13 -14.56 -43.62
CA GLN A 300 -1.73 -14.46 -45.03
C GLN A 300 -1.23 -13.05 -45.42
N THR A 301 -1.53 -12.04 -44.62
CA THR A 301 -1.15 -10.64 -44.84
C THR A 301 -0.27 -10.15 -43.69
N LYS A 302 0.88 -9.53 -44.04
CA LYS A 302 1.76 -8.88 -43.07
C LYS A 302 1.12 -7.58 -42.57
N SER A 303 0.40 -7.66 -41.45
CA SER A 303 -0.14 -6.51 -40.74
C SER A 303 0.72 -6.14 -39.53
N ARG A 304 0.68 -4.86 -39.13
CA ARG A 304 1.30 -4.39 -37.89
C ARG A 304 0.48 -4.89 -36.70
N TYR A 305 1.15 -5.44 -35.68
CA TYR A 305 0.51 -5.84 -34.43
C TYR A 305 0.34 -4.62 -33.51
N TYR A 306 -0.91 -4.26 -33.25
CA TYR A 306 -1.28 -3.31 -32.19
C TYR A 306 -1.81 -4.12 -31.01
N TRP A 307 -1.05 -4.20 -29.92
CA TRP A 307 -1.40 -4.98 -28.73
C TRP A 307 -2.51 -4.28 -27.93
N ARG A 308 -3.76 -4.65 -28.19
CA ARG A 308 -4.92 -4.10 -27.50
C ARG A 308 -5.08 -4.81 -26.16
N GLY A 309 -5.20 -4.04 -25.08
CA GLY A 309 -5.59 -4.54 -23.76
C GLY A 309 -7.02 -4.14 -23.40
N ARG A 310 -7.31 -2.83 -23.46
CA ARG A 310 -8.61 -2.26 -23.12
C ARG A 310 -9.01 -1.17 -24.12
N VAL A 311 -10.30 -1.03 -24.37
CA VAL A 311 -10.93 0.07 -25.12
C VAL A 311 -11.68 0.97 -24.14
N TYR A 312 -11.54 2.29 -24.28
CA TYR A 312 -12.30 3.31 -23.55
C TYR A 312 -13.08 4.15 -24.56
N ASP A 313 -14.36 4.39 -24.28
CA ASP A 313 -15.31 4.97 -25.25
C ASP A 313 -15.93 6.29 -24.78
N VAL A 314 -15.89 6.61 -23.48
CA VAL A 314 -16.45 7.84 -22.92
C VAL A 314 -15.36 8.71 -22.32
N TYR A 315 -15.29 9.97 -22.74
CA TYR A 315 -14.46 10.98 -22.11
C TYR A 315 -15.28 11.83 -21.15
N SER A 316 -14.86 11.90 -19.88
CA SER A 316 -15.49 12.74 -18.86
C SER A 316 -14.48 13.17 -17.80
N ASN A 317 -14.54 14.42 -17.34
CA ASN A 317 -13.73 14.93 -16.23
C ASN A 317 -12.22 14.65 -16.33
N GLY A 318 -11.62 14.79 -17.52
CA GLY A 318 -10.17 14.61 -17.69
C GLY A 318 -9.71 13.16 -17.82
N GLN A 319 -10.63 12.20 -17.95
CA GLN A 319 -10.31 10.77 -18.08
C GLN A 319 -11.19 10.10 -19.14
N TRP A 320 -10.65 9.05 -19.74
CA TRP A 320 -11.39 8.10 -20.56
C TRP A 320 -11.88 6.95 -19.68
N ILE A 321 -13.13 6.56 -19.83
CA ILE A 321 -13.79 5.46 -19.09
C ILE A 321 -14.58 4.59 -20.07
N ASN A 322 -15.10 3.48 -19.58
CA ASN A 322 -15.95 2.57 -20.35
C ASN A 322 -17.44 2.79 -20.00
N THR A 323 -18.31 2.84 -21.01
CA THR A 323 -19.78 2.80 -20.86
C THR A 323 -20.23 1.49 -20.18
N PRO A 324 -21.33 1.46 -19.41
CA PRO A 324 -21.87 0.22 -18.83
C PRO A 324 -21.91 -0.91 -19.85
N THR A 325 -21.08 -1.91 -19.58
CA THR A 325 -20.75 -2.99 -20.50
C THR A 325 -21.46 -4.27 -20.07
N ALA A 326 -21.90 -5.12 -21.00
CA ALA A 326 -22.29 -6.48 -20.64
C ALA A 326 -21.03 -7.24 -20.20
N ARG A 327 -21.02 -7.75 -18.97
CA ARG A 327 -19.99 -8.66 -18.48
C ARG A 327 -20.43 -10.08 -18.73
N LEU A 328 -19.69 -10.79 -19.56
CA LEU A 328 -19.99 -12.16 -19.95
C LEU A 328 -18.91 -13.07 -19.39
N ASP A 329 -19.33 -14.13 -18.70
CA ASP A 329 -18.42 -15.19 -18.29
C ASP A 329 -17.99 -15.98 -19.51
N PHE A 330 -16.68 -16.21 -19.61
CA PHE A 330 -16.07 -16.97 -20.69
C PHE A 330 -15.37 -18.20 -20.13
N GLN A 331 -15.62 -19.33 -20.80
CA GLN A 331 -14.93 -20.58 -20.56
C GLN A 331 -14.25 -21.03 -21.86
N PRO A 332 -13.00 -21.54 -21.83
CA PRO A 332 -12.29 -21.97 -23.04
C PRO A 332 -12.99 -23.09 -23.81
N GLY A 333 -13.87 -23.86 -23.15
CA GLY A 333 -14.72 -24.87 -23.79
C GLY A 333 -15.84 -24.30 -24.66
N ASN A 334 -16.07 -22.99 -24.64
CA ASN A 334 -17.05 -22.33 -25.49
C ASN A 334 -16.52 -22.19 -26.93
N SER A 335 -17.44 -22.15 -27.89
CA SER A 335 -17.11 -21.80 -29.28
C SER A 335 -16.61 -20.36 -29.40
N ASP A 336 -15.92 -20.07 -30.51
CA ASP A 336 -15.40 -18.73 -30.81
C ASP A 336 -16.51 -17.68 -30.74
N LEU A 337 -16.18 -16.50 -30.19
CA LEU A 337 -17.10 -15.39 -30.10
C LEU A 337 -17.55 -14.98 -31.51
N LYS A 338 -18.86 -14.87 -31.71
CA LYS A 338 -19.44 -14.35 -32.94
C LYS A 338 -19.34 -12.83 -32.94
N ILE A 339 -18.34 -12.32 -33.65
CA ILE A 339 -18.14 -10.88 -33.86
C ILE A 339 -18.71 -10.51 -35.24
N PRO A 340 -19.70 -9.59 -35.33
CA PRO A 340 -20.23 -9.12 -36.60
C PRO A 340 -19.13 -8.60 -37.53
N ASN A 341 -19.22 -8.94 -38.82
CA ASN A 341 -18.26 -8.52 -39.85
C ASN A 341 -16.81 -9.03 -39.66
N ALA A 342 -16.62 -10.14 -38.94
CA ALA A 342 -15.33 -10.81 -38.77
C ALA A 342 -15.10 -12.01 -39.70
N ASP A 343 -16.16 -12.54 -40.34
CA ASP A 343 -16.12 -13.83 -41.06
C ASP A 343 -15.14 -13.90 -42.25
N ASN A 344 -14.82 -12.75 -42.86
CA ASN A 344 -13.88 -12.66 -43.99
C ASN A 344 -12.49 -12.12 -43.60
N ARG A 345 -12.18 -12.05 -42.30
CA ARG A 345 -10.89 -11.54 -41.81
C ARG A 345 -9.86 -12.67 -41.69
N ALA A 346 -8.60 -12.34 -41.94
CA ALA A 346 -7.51 -13.30 -41.73
C ALA A 346 -7.41 -13.67 -40.24
N GLY A 347 -7.50 -14.96 -39.96
CA GLY A 347 -7.29 -15.50 -38.62
C GLY A 347 -5.81 -15.65 -38.28
N ALA A 348 -5.47 -15.50 -37.01
CA ALA A 348 -4.15 -15.83 -36.48
C ALA A 348 -4.26 -16.47 -35.10
N THR A 349 -3.25 -17.26 -34.75
CA THR A 349 -3.12 -17.89 -33.44
C THR A 349 -1.79 -17.50 -32.84
N LEU A 350 -1.83 -16.90 -31.65
CA LEU A 350 -0.66 -16.41 -30.94
C LEU A 350 -0.59 -17.04 -29.55
N LEU A 351 0.63 -17.31 -29.10
CA LEU A 351 0.92 -17.75 -27.74
C LEU A 351 1.68 -16.62 -27.02
N PHE A 352 1.11 -16.12 -25.95
CA PHE A 352 1.71 -15.11 -25.08
C PHE A 352 2.32 -15.76 -23.86
N THR A 353 3.51 -15.33 -23.45
CA THR A 353 4.14 -15.70 -22.17
C THR A 353 4.34 -14.45 -21.34
N LEU A 354 3.72 -14.39 -20.17
CA LEU A 354 3.77 -13.22 -19.29
C LEU A 354 5.11 -13.08 -18.58
N GLN A 355 5.56 -11.84 -18.41
CA GLN A 355 6.78 -11.50 -17.69
C GLN A 355 6.49 -10.64 -16.43
N LEU A 356 5.25 -10.18 -16.24
CA LEU A 356 4.80 -9.48 -15.04
C LEU A 356 4.41 -10.44 -13.90
N ALA A 357 4.59 -9.97 -12.66
CA ALA A 357 4.27 -10.68 -11.41
C ALA A 357 2.87 -11.34 -11.41
N ARG A 358 1.85 -10.57 -11.78
CA ARG A 358 0.46 -11.01 -11.79
C ARG A 358 -0.35 -10.15 -12.75
N GLN A 359 -1.18 -10.76 -13.59
CA GLN A 359 -1.97 -10.05 -14.60
C GLN A 359 -3.30 -10.73 -14.88
N SER A 360 -4.42 -9.98 -14.81
CA SER A 360 -5.73 -10.49 -15.27
C SER A 360 -6.07 -10.00 -16.68
N LEU A 361 -5.77 -8.76 -17.04
CA LEU A 361 -6.04 -8.22 -18.36
C LEU A 361 -5.24 -8.97 -19.42
N LEU A 362 -5.89 -9.44 -20.47
CA LEU A 362 -5.21 -10.12 -21.57
C LEU A 362 -4.93 -9.16 -22.72
N TYR A 363 -3.77 -9.32 -23.36
CA TYR A 363 -3.39 -8.56 -24.54
C TYR A 363 -3.58 -9.42 -25.78
N ALA A 364 -4.15 -8.82 -26.82
CA ALA A 364 -4.27 -9.45 -28.12
C ALA A 364 -4.27 -8.39 -29.22
N PRO A 365 -3.71 -8.68 -30.40
CA PRO A 365 -3.87 -7.78 -31.53
C PRO A 365 -5.28 -7.84 -32.11
N SER A 366 -5.75 -6.69 -32.60
CA SER A 366 -7.05 -6.57 -33.26
C SER A 366 -8.19 -7.12 -32.39
N GLN A 367 -8.97 -8.10 -32.86
CA GLN A 367 -10.13 -8.65 -32.17
C GLN A 367 -9.91 -10.12 -31.80
N PRO A 368 -9.71 -10.45 -30.51
CA PRO A 368 -9.64 -11.82 -30.05
C PRO A 368 -11.04 -12.45 -30.06
N VAL A 369 -11.13 -13.67 -30.59
CA VAL A 369 -12.39 -14.45 -30.66
C VAL A 369 -12.39 -15.63 -29.68
N TRP A 370 -11.22 -16.04 -29.18
CA TRP A 370 -11.10 -17.13 -28.23
C TRP A 370 -9.78 -17.05 -27.45
N VAL A 371 -9.79 -17.48 -26.19
CA VAL A 371 -8.60 -17.63 -25.33
C VAL A 371 -8.65 -18.98 -24.60
N ASP A 372 -7.50 -19.58 -24.32
CA ASP A 372 -7.39 -20.83 -23.54
C ASP A 372 -7.56 -20.67 -22.02
N LYS A 373 -7.93 -19.48 -21.53
CA LYS A 373 -8.10 -19.16 -20.11
C LYS A 373 -9.54 -18.79 -19.78
N PRO A 374 -10.09 -19.29 -18.66
CA PRO A 374 -11.37 -18.80 -18.15
C PRO A 374 -11.25 -17.35 -17.72
N GLY A 375 -12.35 -16.62 -17.80
CA GLY A 375 -12.34 -15.21 -17.50
C GLY A 375 -13.65 -14.51 -17.76
N THR A 376 -13.59 -13.18 -17.76
CA THR A 376 -14.72 -12.30 -18.01
C THR A 376 -14.41 -11.43 -19.22
N ILE A 377 -15.39 -11.31 -20.10
CA ILE A 377 -15.36 -10.44 -21.28
C ILE A 377 -16.22 -9.23 -20.98
N SER A 378 -15.66 -8.03 -21.17
CA SER A 378 -16.43 -6.80 -21.22
C SER A 378 -16.68 -6.48 -22.69
N ALA A 379 -17.95 -6.52 -23.12
CA ALA A 379 -18.37 -6.31 -24.50
C ALA A 379 -19.57 -5.36 -24.64
N THR A 380 -19.62 -4.62 -25.75
CA THR A 380 -20.82 -3.87 -26.15
C THR A 380 -21.80 -4.84 -26.83
N PRO A 381 -22.99 -5.09 -26.27
CA PRO A 381 -23.95 -6.05 -26.83
C PRO A 381 -24.63 -5.52 -28.11
N VAL A 382 -25.03 -6.43 -28.99
CA VAL A 382 -25.92 -6.19 -30.16
C VAL A 382 -26.97 -7.31 -30.19
N ASP A 383 -28.13 -7.04 -30.82
CA ASP A 383 -29.27 -7.97 -30.92
C ASP A 383 -28.93 -9.41 -31.36
N THR A 384 -27.82 -9.63 -32.08
CA THR A 384 -27.37 -10.96 -32.55
C THR A 384 -25.94 -11.35 -32.16
N GLY A 385 -25.32 -10.70 -31.17
CA GLY A 385 -23.97 -11.05 -30.71
C GLY A 385 -23.23 -9.96 -29.93
N ILE A 386 -21.90 -9.97 -30.03
CA ILE A 386 -21.01 -8.99 -29.41
C ILE A 386 -20.48 -8.05 -30.48
N ASN A 387 -20.69 -6.73 -30.36
CA ASN A 387 -20.19 -5.76 -31.33
C ASN A 387 -18.67 -5.69 -31.31
N ASP A 388 -18.13 -5.49 -30.11
CA ASP A 388 -16.70 -5.36 -29.86
C ASP A 388 -16.38 -5.84 -28.45
N VAL A 389 -15.23 -6.49 -28.35
CA VAL A 389 -14.65 -6.90 -27.08
C VAL A 389 -13.83 -5.73 -26.56
N LEU A 390 -14.30 -5.07 -25.51
CA LEU A 390 -13.62 -3.92 -24.89
C LEU A 390 -12.43 -4.36 -24.05
N SER A 391 -12.56 -5.47 -23.30
CA SER A 391 -11.47 -6.10 -22.56
C SER A 391 -11.75 -7.58 -22.31
N TRP A 392 -10.67 -8.33 -22.07
CA TRP A 392 -10.72 -9.71 -21.62
C TRP A 392 -9.88 -9.84 -20.36
N GLU A 393 -10.47 -10.34 -19.29
CA GLU A 393 -9.80 -10.50 -18.00
C GLU A 393 -9.84 -11.96 -17.57
N ALA A 394 -8.67 -12.59 -17.40
CA ALA A 394 -8.54 -13.95 -16.90
C ALA A 394 -8.94 -14.04 -15.42
N ASN A 395 -9.67 -15.10 -15.09
CA ASN A 395 -10.05 -15.44 -13.72
C ASN A 395 -9.84 -16.94 -13.48
N PRO A 396 -8.83 -17.36 -12.69
CA PRO A 396 -7.95 -16.52 -11.88
C PRO A 396 -6.94 -15.70 -12.71
N ALA A 397 -6.40 -14.64 -12.09
CA ALA A 397 -5.31 -13.86 -12.69
C ALA A 397 -4.07 -14.74 -12.93
N LEU A 398 -3.34 -14.46 -14.00
CA LEU A 398 -2.17 -15.21 -14.42
C LEU A 398 -0.91 -14.71 -13.71
N GLU A 399 0.02 -15.61 -13.38
CA GLU A 399 1.30 -15.30 -12.74
C GLU A 399 2.45 -15.22 -13.76
N THR A 400 3.61 -14.67 -13.37
CA THR A 400 4.81 -14.62 -14.21
C THR A 400 5.15 -15.98 -14.80
N GLY A 401 5.53 -16.01 -16.09
CA GLY A 401 5.89 -17.23 -16.80
C GLY A 401 4.70 -18.03 -17.31
N THR A 402 3.48 -17.74 -16.84
CA THR A 402 2.26 -18.36 -17.36
C THR A 402 2.06 -17.96 -18.82
N SER A 403 1.63 -18.91 -19.64
CA SER A 403 1.30 -18.66 -21.05
C SER A 403 -0.19 -18.80 -21.32
N TYR A 404 -0.70 -17.98 -22.24
CA TYR A 404 -2.06 -18.07 -22.76
C TYR A 404 -2.06 -17.99 -24.29
N GLN A 405 -2.96 -18.77 -24.90
CA GLN A 405 -3.14 -18.82 -26.34
C GLN A 405 -4.38 -18.04 -26.73
N VAL A 406 -4.25 -17.24 -27.78
CA VAL A 406 -5.33 -16.43 -28.32
C VAL A 406 -5.55 -16.78 -29.78
N ARG A 407 -6.81 -16.99 -30.16
CA ARG A 407 -7.25 -16.98 -31.56
C ARG A 407 -7.93 -15.65 -31.83
N LEU A 408 -7.57 -15.01 -32.93
CA LEU A 408 -7.99 -13.65 -33.25
C LEU A 408 -8.25 -13.47 -34.74
N THR A 409 -9.01 -12.43 -35.05
CA THR A 409 -9.26 -11.97 -36.41
C THR A 409 -8.59 -10.61 -36.63
N LEU A 410 -7.77 -10.50 -37.67
CA LEU A 410 -7.05 -9.28 -38.00
C LEU A 410 -7.95 -8.34 -38.81
N SER A 411 -8.01 -7.09 -38.38
CA SER A 411 -8.59 -6.02 -39.20
C SER A 411 -7.65 -5.70 -40.35
N ASN A 412 -8.21 -5.60 -41.56
CA ASN A 412 -7.47 -5.11 -42.73
C ASN A 412 -7.27 -3.59 -42.57
N LEU A 413 -6.24 -3.18 -41.84
CA LEU A 413 -5.77 -1.79 -41.89
C LEU A 413 -5.02 -1.63 -43.22
N ARG A 414 -5.69 -1.03 -44.21
CA ARG A 414 -5.07 -0.58 -45.47
C ARG A 414 -4.15 0.60 -45.22
#